data_AF-A0A2P5I9J5-F1
#
_entry.id   AF-A0A2P5I9J5-F1
#
_cell.length_a   1.000
_cell.length_b   1.000
_cell.length_c   1.000
_cell.angle_alpha   90.00
_cell.angle_beta   90.00
_cell.angle_gamma   90.00
#
_symmetry.space_group_name_H-M   'P 1'
#
loop_
_entity.id
_entity.type
_entity.pdbx_description
1 polymer ?
#
loop_
_entity_poly.entity_id
_entity_poly.type
_entity_poly.pdbx_seq_one_letter_code
_entity_poly.pdbx_strand_id
1 'polypeptide(L)'
;MSSTMLFGLFLTSTLVSATTVRTSTPVLGWNSYNYYNCYPNETTIKKNALGLVDLGFDKAGYNYLTIDCGWNANYRDSSGQLVWNPSLFPAGGVALGEYIHGLGLKFGVYSGGGILQCGSTDQPASKGHETTDANSFAAWGADSLKYDNCYANSTTEAADYDDPVTQDPTKFRVMKDALDATSRAIVYQICQWGVGTDIGTWASELGNSWRISNDIYNGWRSVWRITNQVVPYYKHTGVGKYADMDMLIVGLNALSLEEEKFHFGMWAINKSPLTIGAPMDTKLAPTASLDLLKNAEVLALNQDSLGKQAQLVRRYTTEQYDVWVGELSGSRKVLGLANWNNASQSVTVSLPADLGIASATGRDVWAAKDLGTLSASYTTTLAGHELRLIVLSNIANATSGIQTSSGYYTAATGSSRSGAAAVVACPSGQCLPAGSKVGNIGQGQGAAAVTFANVTAKSAGKKLLGVDFVNYDAALASAWGLGDNTRNMTIAVNKAAASGTRFAFPLSGGDWYDSGRLYVYVDGFQAGSSNQVVFTASGTAQTWAPDLVGFEVYEIA
;
A
#
# COMPACT_ATOMS: atom_id res chain seq x y z
N MET A 1 -58.57 28.06 44.29
CA MET A 1 -57.93 26.78 43.91
C MET A 1 -56.77 27.11 43.00
N SER A 2 -55.54 27.13 43.55
CA SER A 2 -54.33 27.43 42.78
C SER A 2 -53.84 26.15 42.10
N SER A 3 -53.69 26.19 40.77
CA SER A 3 -53.13 25.08 39.99
C SER A 3 -51.68 25.40 39.68
N THR A 4 -50.76 24.64 40.28
CA THR A 4 -49.32 24.69 40.01
C THR A 4 -49.02 23.75 38.84
N MET A 5 -48.58 24.30 37.70
CA MET A 5 -48.05 23.51 36.58
C MET A 5 -46.57 23.22 36.84
N LEU A 6 -46.23 21.94 36.98
CA LEU A 6 -44.84 21.45 37.02
C LEU A 6 -44.35 21.26 35.58
N PHE A 7 -43.33 21.99 35.17
CA PHE A 7 -42.59 21.72 33.94
C PHE A 7 -41.51 20.67 34.24
N GLY A 8 -41.70 19.44 33.73
CA GLY A 8 -40.67 18.39 33.77
C GLY A 8 -39.62 18.64 32.69
N LEU A 9 -38.39 18.90 33.10
CA LEU A 9 -37.23 19.00 32.21
C LEU A 9 -36.77 17.58 31.86
N PHE A 10 -37.12 17.08 30.67
CA PHE A 10 -36.54 15.84 30.14
C PHE A 10 -35.12 16.13 29.65
N LEU A 11 -34.11 15.70 30.41
CA LEU A 11 -32.76 15.53 29.87
C LEU A 11 -32.77 14.31 28.95
N THR A 12 -32.80 14.53 27.64
CA THR A 12 -32.44 13.50 26.67
C THR A 12 -30.93 13.31 26.71
N SER A 13 -30.45 12.26 27.36
CA SER A 13 -29.07 11.80 27.20
C SER A 13 -28.90 11.26 25.78
N THR A 14 -28.38 12.07 24.86
CA THR A 14 -27.85 11.57 23.60
C THR A 14 -26.64 10.70 23.93
N LEU A 15 -26.82 9.38 23.93
CA LEU A 15 -25.69 8.45 23.84
C LEU A 15 -25.02 8.74 22.50
N VAL A 16 -23.93 9.51 22.52
CA VAL A 16 -23.02 9.59 21.38
C VAL A 16 -22.36 8.23 21.32
N SER A 17 -22.88 7.34 20.47
CA SER A 17 -22.16 6.12 20.12
C SER A 17 -20.84 6.55 19.49
N ALA A 18 -19.71 6.07 20.01
CA ALA A 18 -18.44 6.32 19.36
C ALA A 18 -18.48 5.65 17.97
N THR A 19 -17.90 6.27 16.97
CA THR A 19 -17.60 5.60 15.69
C THR A 19 -16.10 5.42 15.62
N THR A 20 -15.61 4.31 15.07
CA THR A 20 -14.18 4.10 14.79
C THR A 20 -13.60 5.36 14.16
N VAL A 21 -12.48 5.82 14.73
CA VAL A 21 -11.92 7.14 14.39
C VAL A 21 -11.35 7.10 12.98
N ARG A 22 -11.81 8.03 12.15
CA ARG A 22 -11.25 8.32 10.83
C ARG A 22 -10.34 9.53 10.92
N THR A 23 -9.04 9.34 10.74
CA THR A 23 -8.06 10.43 10.80
C THR A 23 -8.03 11.18 9.48
N SER A 24 -7.78 12.49 9.53
CA SER A 24 -7.71 13.33 8.32
C SER A 24 -6.47 13.07 7.45
N THR A 25 -5.44 12.47 8.06
CA THR A 25 -4.17 12.09 7.45
C THR A 25 -3.75 10.69 7.96
N PRO A 26 -2.84 9.98 7.27
CA PRO A 26 -2.33 8.70 7.77
C PRO A 26 -1.70 8.84 9.15
N VAL A 27 -1.80 7.79 9.97
CA VAL A 27 -1.18 7.76 11.31
C VAL A 27 0.34 7.85 11.19
N LEU A 28 0.95 8.72 11.99
CA LEU A 28 2.38 8.72 12.27
C LEU A 28 2.59 8.13 13.67
N GLY A 29 3.41 7.09 13.77
CA GLY A 29 3.59 6.40 15.03
C GLY A 29 4.81 5.52 15.13
N TRP A 30 4.82 4.68 16.14
CA TRP A 30 5.88 3.72 16.46
C TRP A 30 5.25 2.40 16.89
N ASN A 31 5.88 1.28 16.54
CA ASN A 31 5.41 -0.04 16.89
C ASN A 31 6.60 -0.93 17.32
N SER A 32 6.41 -1.74 18.37
CA SER A 32 7.48 -2.53 18.97
C SER A 32 7.97 -3.73 18.13
N TYR A 33 7.19 -4.20 17.16
CA TYR A 33 7.42 -5.50 16.52
C TYR A 33 8.74 -5.61 15.74
N ASN A 34 9.06 -4.67 14.85
CA ASN A 34 10.18 -4.86 13.92
C ASN A 34 11.54 -5.03 14.62
N TYR A 35 11.77 -4.33 15.73
CA TYR A 35 13.03 -4.45 16.49
C TYR A 35 12.94 -5.44 17.66
N TYR A 36 11.80 -5.51 18.36
CA TYR A 36 11.66 -6.31 19.60
C TYR A 36 10.88 -7.62 19.40
N ASN A 37 10.33 -7.87 18.22
CA ASN A 37 9.44 -8.99 17.91
C ASN A 37 8.29 -9.06 18.95
N CYS A 38 7.79 -10.26 19.27
CA CYS A 38 6.80 -10.48 20.31
C CYS A 38 7.40 -10.57 21.73
N TYR A 39 8.46 -9.81 22.01
CA TYR A 39 9.10 -9.75 23.33
C TYR A 39 9.14 -8.32 23.94
N PRO A 40 8.04 -7.53 23.91
CA PRO A 40 8.02 -6.23 24.57
C PRO A 40 7.98 -6.39 26.10
N ASN A 41 8.48 -5.38 26.82
CA ASN A 41 8.29 -5.24 28.27
C ASN A 41 8.14 -3.76 28.64
N GLU A 42 7.61 -3.49 29.82
CA GLU A 42 7.27 -2.13 30.28
C GLU A 42 8.47 -1.18 30.23
N THR A 43 9.66 -1.63 30.65
CA THR A 43 10.88 -0.81 30.62
C THR A 43 11.24 -0.42 29.18
N THR A 44 11.22 -1.38 28.27
CA THR A 44 11.49 -1.13 26.84
C THR A 44 10.48 -0.16 26.24
N ILE A 45 9.19 -0.34 26.53
CA ILE A 45 8.13 0.54 26.00
C ILE A 45 8.29 1.97 26.55
N LYS A 46 8.48 2.14 27.86
CA LYS A 46 8.69 3.46 28.46
C LYS A 46 9.94 4.16 27.93
N LYS A 47 11.02 3.41 27.68
CA LYS A 47 12.24 3.95 27.07
C LYS A 47 11.99 4.46 25.66
N ASN A 48 11.26 3.72 24.83
CA ASN A 48 10.95 4.16 23.47
C ASN A 48 9.96 5.33 23.45
N ALA A 49 9.00 5.35 24.38
CA ALA A 49 8.08 6.47 24.56
C ALA A 49 8.82 7.77 24.90
N LEU A 50 9.76 7.72 25.85
CA LEU A 50 10.65 8.86 26.14
C LEU A 50 11.51 9.22 24.93
N GLY A 51 12.07 8.23 24.25
CA GLY A 51 12.89 8.44 23.05
C GLY A 51 12.14 9.18 21.94
N LEU A 52 10.84 8.91 21.73
CA LEU A 52 10.02 9.68 20.77
C LEU A 52 9.99 11.18 21.12
N VAL A 53 9.87 11.52 22.40
CA VAL A 53 9.82 12.92 22.85
C VAL A 53 11.21 13.55 22.85
N ASP A 54 12.20 12.88 23.45
CA ASP A 54 13.57 13.38 23.60
C ASP A 54 14.26 13.61 22.25
N LEU A 55 13.95 12.78 21.25
CA LEU A 55 14.49 12.90 19.89
C LEU A 55 13.63 13.78 18.96
N GLY A 56 12.51 14.32 19.47
CA GLY A 56 11.64 15.28 18.80
C GLY A 56 10.70 14.70 17.74
N PHE A 57 10.39 13.41 17.81
CA PHE A 57 9.46 12.74 16.90
C PHE A 57 8.01 13.12 17.17
N ASP A 58 7.65 13.36 18.43
CA ASP A 58 6.36 13.93 18.83
C ASP A 58 6.07 15.25 18.10
N LYS A 59 7.09 16.13 18.00
CA LYS A 59 7.03 17.42 17.29
C LYS A 59 6.96 17.26 15.77
N ALA A 60 7.50 16.17 15.24
CA ALA A 60 7.35 15.79 13.85
C ALA A 60 5.99 15.10 13.55
N GLY A 61 5.15 14.90 14.57
CA GLY A 61 3.80 14.37 14.46
C GLY A 61 3.65 12.88 14.81
N TYR A 62 4.74 12.18 15.09
CA TYR A 62 4.72 10.77 15.52
C TYR A 62 4.21 10.67 16.95
N ASN A 63 2.91 10.44 17.11
CA ASN A 63 2.26 10.47 18.42
C ASN A 63 1.58 9.16 18.80
N TYR A 64 1.39 8.19 17.91
CA TYR A 64 0.88 6.86 18.28
C TYR A 64 2.02 5.93 18.66
N LEU A 65 1.94 5.28 19.82
CA LEU A 65 2.86 4.23 20.27
C LEU A 65 2.08 2.94 20.49
N THR A 66 2.28 1.96 19.62
CA THR A 66 1.60 0.66 19.69
C THR A 66 2.51 -0.39 20.31
N ILE A 67 2.00 -1.07 21.35
CA ILE A 67 2.59 -2.29 21.90
C ILE A 67 2.03 -3.45 21.08
N ASP A 68 2.88 -4.06 20.26
CA ASP A 68 2.51 -5.20 19.41
C ASP A 68 2.48 -6.52 20.22
N CYS A 69 2.36 -7.66 19.55
CA CYS A 69 2.28 -9.01 20.12
C CYS A 69 3.22 -9.27 21.33
N GLY A 70 2.81 -10.20 22.19
CA GLY A 70 3.62 -10.66 23.32
C GLY A 70 3.35 -9.96 24.66
N TRP A 71 2.46 -8.98 24.71
CA TRP A 71 2.20 -8.19 25.91
C TRP A 71 1.32 -8.88 26.97
N ASN A 72 0.40 -9.76 26.55
CA ASN A 72 -0.60 -10.36 27.43
C ASN A 72 -0.11 -11.67 28.07
N ALA A 73 -0.72 -12.03 29.19
CA ALA A 73 -0.59 -13.35 29.78
C ALA A 73 -1.24 -14.41 28.87
N ASN A 74 -0.85 -15.68 29.05
CA ASN A 74 -1.43 -16.82 28.34
C ASN A 74 -2.78 -17.29 28.92
N TYR A 75 -3.46 -16.42 29.66
CA TYR A 75 -4.77 -16.68 30.25
C TYR A 75 -5.64 -15.43 30.23
N ARG A 76 -6.95 -15.65 30.31
CA ARG A 76 -7.95 -14.62 30.58
C ARG A 76 -8.31 -14.65 32.06
N ASP A 77 -8.76 -13.51 32.60
CA ASP A 77 -9.25 -13.47 33.98
C ASP A 77 -10.62 -14.15 34.13
N SER A 78 -11.14 -14.18 35.36
CA SER A 78 -12.45 -14.78 35.65
C SER A 78 -13.64 -14.11 34.96
N SER A 79 -13.48 -12.88 34.46
CA SER A 79 -14.48 -12.15 33.68
C SER A 79 -14.28 -12.35 32.17
N GLY A 80 -13.32 -13.17 31.77
CA GLY A 80 -12.98 -13.44 30.38
C GLY A 80 -12.19 -12.33 29.70
N GLN A 81 -11.60 -11.39 30.45
CA GLN A 81 -10.79 -10.29 29.88
C GLN A 81 -9.35 -10.73 29.62
N LEU A 82 -8.72 -10.12 28.60
CA LEU A 82 -7.27 -10.22 28.41
C LEU A 82 -6.52 -9.62 29.60
N VAL A 83 -5.45 -10.28 30.04
CA VAL A 83 -4.65 -9.85 31.20
C VAL A 83 -3.26 -9.42 30.72
N TRP A 84 -2.79 -8.26 31.17
CA TRP A 84 -1.40 -7.84 30.95
C TRP A 84 -0.45 -8.77 31.71
N ASN A 85 0.61 -9.26 31.05
CA ASN A 85 1.53 -10.19 31.72
C ASN A 85 2.26 -9.47 32.88
N PRO A 86 2.05 -9.86 34.15
CA PRO A 86 2.58 -9.12 35.30
C PRO A 86 4.10 -9.20 35.44
N SER A 87 4.74 -10.18 34.80
CA SER A 87 6.21 -10.27 34.78
C SER A 87 6.84 -9.33 33.75
N LEU A 88 6.14 -9.04 32.64
CA LEU A 88 6.61 -8.15 31.58
C LEU A 88 6.14 -6.70 31.78
N PHE A 89 4.94 -6.54 32.35
CA PHE A 89 4.23 -5.28 32.57
C PHE A 89 3.69 -5.22 34.01
N PRO A 90 4.56 -5.12 35.03
CA PRO A 90 4.16 -5.16 36.44
C PRO A 90 3.18 -4.06 36.84
N ALA A 91 3.16 -2.90 36.17
CA ALA A 91 2.17 -1.86 36.43
C ALA A 91 0.83 -2.06 35.69
N GLY A 92 0.77 -2.98 34.72
CA GLY A 92 -0.38 -3.22 33.87
C GLY A 92 -0.64 -2.15 32.81
N GLY A 93 -1.62 -2.40 31.94
CA GLY A 93 -1.92 -1.54 30.79
C GLY A 93 -2.44 -0.15 31.13
N VAL A 94 -3.22 -0.01 32.20
CA VAL A 94 -3.78 1.29 32.62
C VAL A 94 -2.66 2.27 32.97
N ALA A 95 -1.75 1.87 33.88
CA ALA A 95 -0.64 2.71 34.30
C ALA A 95 0.35 2.99 33.15
N LEU A 96 0.52 2.04 32.23
CA LEU A 96 1.32 2.26 31.02
C LEU A 96 0.67 3.28 30.09
N GLY A 97 -0.65 3.18 29.86
CA GLY A 97 -1.42 4.14 29.09
C GLY A 97 -1.33 5.55 29.67
N GLU A 98 -1.54 5.68 30.99
CA GLU A 98 -1.39 6.95 31.71
C GLU A 98 0.00 7.55 31.57
N TYR A 99 1.05 6.73 31.65
CA TYR A 99 2.43 7.17 31.43
C TYR A 99 2.64 7.71 30.01
N ILE A 100 2.16 6.99 28.99
CA ILE A 100 2.26 7.38 27.58
C ILE A 100 1.48 8.68 27.32
N HIS A 101 0.25 8.80 27.85
CA HIS A 101 -0.55 10.02 27.77
C HIS A 101 0.12 11.20 28.49
N GLY A 102 0.80 10.96 29.62
CA GLY A 102 1.57 11.96 30.35
C GLY A 102 2.74 12.56 29.56
N LEU A 103 3.22 11.84 28.53
CA LEU A 103 4.21 12.32 27.56
C LEU A 103 3.58 13.06 26.36
N GLY A 104 2.25 13.18 26.32
CA GLY A 104 1.52 13.75 25.17
C GLY A 104 1.39 12.79 23.97
N LEU A 105 1.75 11.53 24.15
CA LEU A 105 1.62 10.48 23.15
C LEU A 105 0.26 9.75 23.29
N LYS A 106 -0.05 8.90 22.32
CA LYS A 106 -1.27 8.09 22.22
C LYS A 106 -0.93 6.62 22.38
N PHE A 107 -1.72 5.92 23.18
CA PHE A 107 -1.47 4.55 23.59
C PHE A 107 -2.15 3.55 22.64
N GLY A 108 -1.38 2.75 21.93
CA GLY A 108 -1.87 1.72 21.02
C GLY A 108 -1.72 0.31 21.59
N VAL A 109 -2.72 -0.53 21.33
CA VAL A 109 -2.74 -1.95 21.72
C VAL A 109 -2.86 -2.86 20.50
N TYR A 110 -2.55 -4.14 20.70
CA TYR A 110 -2.58 -5.17 19.67
C TYR A 110 -3.43 -6.37 20.11
N SER A 111 -4.24 -6.90 19.20
CA SER A 111 -4.90 -8.21 19.32
C SER A 111 -5.17 -8.77 17.92
N GLY A 112 -5.92 -9.86 17.79
CA GLY A 112 -6.29 -10.45 16.50
C GLY A 112 -7.68 -11.06 16.45
N GLY A 113 -8.17 -11.29 15.23
CA GLY A 113 -9.46 -11.90 14.92
C GLY A 113 -9.47 -13.43 14.97
N GLY A 114 -8.38 -14.05 15.38
CA GLY A 114 -8.28 -15.48 15.64
C GLY A 114 -8.25 -15.86 17.11
N ILE A 115 -7.98 -17.13 17.37
CA ILE A 115 -8.06 -17.73 18.71
C ILE A 115 -6.84 -17.32 19.56
N LEU A 116 -5.67 -17.26 18.95
CA LEU A 116 -4.39 -16.92 19.57
C LEU A 116 -3.75 -15.71 18.88
N GLN A 117 -2.87 -15.01 19.59
CA GLN A 117 -2.09 -13.92 19.00
C GLN A 117 -1.01 -14.45 18.06
N CYS A 118 -0.67 -13.69 17.02
CA CYS A 118 0.53 -13.96 16.24
C CYS A 118 1.79 -14.03 17.12
N GLY A 119 2.72 -14.91 16.76
CA GLY A 119 3.99 -15.08 17.46
C GLY A 119 3.91 -15.84 18.79
N SER A 120 2.75 -16.39 19.15
CA SER A 120 2.55 -17.22 20.33
C SER A 120 1.66 -18.43 20.02
N THR A 121 1.86 -19.52 20.76
CA THR A 121 1.02 -20.73 20.70
C THR A 121 0.07 -20.88 21.89
N ASP A 122 0.04 -19.90 22.80
CA ASP A 122 -0.74 -19.98 24.03
C ASP A 122 -1.33 -18.63 24.51
N GLN A 123 -0.99 -17.51 23.88
CA GLN A 123 -1.57 -16.20 24.21
C GLN A 123 -2.93 -16.02 23.53
N PRO A 124 -4.02 -15.80 24.29
CA PRO A 124 -5.34 -15.61 23.70
C PRO A 124 -5.42 -14.31 22.88
N ALA A 125 -6.09 -14.37 21.74
CA ALA A 125 -6.55 -13.22 20.95
C ALA A 125 -8.07 -13.04 21.13
N SER A 126 -8.70 -12.17 20.33
CA SER A 126 -10.05 -11.65 20.61
C SER A 126 -11.21 -12.43 19.99
N LYS A 127 -10.98 -13.50 19.23
CA LYS A 127 -12.09 -14.25 18.60
C LYS A 127 -13.10 -14.76 19.64
N GLY A 128 -14.36 -14.37 19.50
CA GLY A 128 -15.45 -14.71 20.44
C GLY A 128 -15.48 -13.88 21.73
N HIS A 129 -14.54 -12.95 21.89
CA HIS A 129 -14.41 -12.05 23.04
C HIS A 129 -14.36 -10.57 22.61
N GLU A 130 -14.74 -10.24 21.38
CA GLU A 130 -14.51 -8.95 20.76
C GLU A 130 -15.15 -7.80 21.55
N THR A 131 -16.39 -7.97 22.04
CA THR A 131 -17.06 -6.96 22.88
C THR A 131 -16.37 -6.78 24.23
N THR A 132 -15.97 -7.87 24.88
CA THR A 132 -15.25 -7.82 26.16
C THR A 132 -13.92 -7.10 25.99
N ASP A 133 -13.16 -7.48 24.97
CA ASP A 133 -11.82 -6.96 24.73
C ASP A 133 -11.85 -5.49 24.27
N ALA A 134 -12.82 -5.10 23.42
CA ALA A 134 -13.01 -3.69 23.05
C ALA A 134 -13.29 -2.81 24.28
N ASN A 135 -14.12 -3.28 25.23
CA ASN A 135 -14.36 -2.58 26.48
C ASN A 135 -13.10 -2.49 27.35
N SER A 136 -12.30 -3.55 27.43
CA SER A 136 -11.01 -3.53 28.13
C SER A 136 -10.03 -2.54 27.51
N PHE A 137 -9.92 -2.50 26.17
CA PHE A 137 -9.06 -1.53 25.47
C PHE A 137 -9.48 -0.08 25.77
N ALA A 138 -10.78 0.21 25.73
CA ALA A 138 -11.32 1.52 26.09
C ALA A 138 -11.02 1.87 27.56
N ALA A 139 -11.20 0.91 28.48
CA ALA A 139 -10.94 1.09 29.91
C ALA A 139 -9.45 1.33 30.24
N TRP A 140 -8.54 0.71 29.48
CA TRP A 140 -7.10 0.98 29.59
C TRP A 140 -6.67 2.31 28.96
N GLY A 141 -7.58 3.00 28.28
CA GLY A 141 -7.29 4.27 27.62
C GLY A 141 -6.62 4.13 26.25
N ALA A 142 -6.79 3.00 25.55
CA ALA A 142 -6.23 2.84 24.21
C ALA A 142 -6.78 3.87 23.21
N ASP A 143 -5.90 4.46 22.41
CA ASP A 143 -6.21 5.39 21.31
C ASP A 143 -6.22 4.71 19.94
N SER A 144 -5.58 3.54 19.84
CA SER A 144 -5.54 2.74 18.61
C SER A 144 -5.50 1.25 18.90
N LEU A 145 -6.05 0.46 17.99
CA LEU A 145 -5.96 -1.00 17.97
C LEU A 145 -5.41 -1.45 16.62
N LYS A 146 -4.30 -2.19 16.64
CA LYS A 146 -3.87 -3.05 15.53
C LYS A 146 -4.52 -4.43 15.70
N TYR A 147 -5.22 -4.91 14.67
CA TYR A 147 -6.03 -6.12 14.76
C TYR A 147 -5.67 -7.14 13.70
N ASP A 148 -4.97 -8.18 14.13
CA ASP A 148 -4.30 -9.18 13.30
C ASP A 148 -5.20 -10.37 12.88
N ASN A 149 -4.63 -11.30 12.11
CA ASN A 149 -5.35 -12.38 11.44
C ASN A 149 -4.85 -13.79 11.78
N CYS A 150 -3.88 -13.93 12.70
CA CYS A 150 -3.37 -15.26 13.03
C CYS A 150 -4.40 -16.16 13.68
N TYR A 151 -4.25 -17.47 13.48
CA TYR A 151 -5.03 -18.51 14.16
C TYR A 151 -6.53 -18.33 13.93
N ALA A 152 -6.90 -17.92 12.71
CA ALA A 152 -8.28 -17.59 12.33
C ALA A 152 -9.23 -18.77 12.48
N ASN A 153 -8.80 -19.98 12.15
CA ASN A 153 -9.60 -21.23 12.21
C ASN A 153 -8.95 -22.34 13.06
N SER A 154 -7.73 -22.14 13.56
CA SER A 154 -6.87 -23.17 14.14
C SER A 154 -6.05 -22.61 15.29
N THR A 155 -5.62 -23.45 16.23
CA THR A 155 -4.64 -23.08 17.28
C THR A 155 -3.22 -23.58 16.97
N THR A 156 -3.05 -24.35 15.89
CA THR A 156 -1.76 -24.93 15.50
C THR A 156 -1.20 -24.32 14.21
N GLU A 157 -2.06 -23.66 13.43
CA GLU A 157 -1.70 -23.03 12.18
C GLU A 157 -1.94 -21.52 12.29
N ALA A 158 -0.84 -20.76 12.33
CA ALA A 158 -0.89 -19.32 12.52
C ALA A 158 -1.43 -18.61 11.27
N ALA A 159 -1.08 -19.07 10.07
CA ALA A 159 -1.49 -18.45 8.82
C ALA A 159 -1.77 -19.51 7.77
N ASP A 160 -3.05 -19.68 7.43
CA ASP A 160 -3.51 -20.39 6.23
C ASP A 160 -4.17 -19.37 5.30
N TYR A 161 -3.46 -18.98 4.24
CA TYR A 161 -3.93 -17.95 3.31
C TYR A 161 -5.09 -18.41 2.43
N ASP A 162 -5.23 -19.72 2.22
CA ASP A 162 -6.22 -20.32 1.33
C ASP A 162 -7.51 -20.70 2.08
N ASP A 163 -7.47 -20.77 3.41
CA ASP A 163 -8.65 -21.06 4.21
C ASP A 163 -9.72 -19.94 4.13
N PRO A 164 -10.99 -20.29 3.85
CA PRO A 164 -12.08 -19.32 3.75
C PRO A 164 -12.31 -18.48 5.02
N VAL A 165 -12.05 -19.00 6.22
CA VAL A 165 -12.21 -18.27 7.49
C VAL A 165 -11.10 -17.23 7.65
N THR A 166 -9.88 -17.53 7.21
CA THR A 166 -8.79 -16.54 7.18
C THR A 166 -9.12 -15.39 6.22
N GLN A 167 -9.74 -15.69 5.08
CA GLN A 167 -10.15 -14.69 4.08
C GLN A 167 -11.41 -13.91 4.46
N ASP A 168 -12.29 -14.46 5.31
CA ASP A 168 -13.58 -13.84 5.66
C ASP A 168 -13.42 -12.50 6.41
N PRO A 169 -13.96 -11.38 5.89
CA PRO A 169 -13.85 -10.08 6.55
C PRO A 169 -14.71 -9.93 7.81
N THR A 170 -15.61 -10.86 8.10
CA THR A 170 -16.62 -10.76 9.19
C THR A 170 -15.97 -10.47 10.55
N LYS A 171 -14.86 -11.13 10.87
CA LYS A 171 -14.14 -10.92 12.14
C LYS A 171 -13.66 -9.47 12.34
N PHE A 172 -13.25 -8.79 11.28
CA PHE A 172 -12.85 -7.39 11.35
C PHE A 172 -14.06 -6.47 11.55
N ARG A 173 -15.21 -6.83 10.97
CA ARG A 173 -16.48 -6.10 11.18
C ARG A 173 -16.98 -6.25 12.60
N VAL A 174 -16.95 -7.47 13.16
CA VAL A 174 -17.37 -7.74 14.55
C VAL A 174 -16.55 -6.91 15.53
N MET A 175 -15.22 -6.86 15.38
CA MET A 175 -14.38 -6.02 16.23
C MET A 175 -14.65 -4.53 16.01
N LYS A 176 -14.85 -4.08 14.76
CA LYS A 176 -15.21 -2.70 14.45
C LYS A 176 -16.51 -2.28 15.17
N ASP A 177 -17.55 -3.11 15.10
CA ASP A 177 -18.84 -2.85 15.76
C ASP A 177 -18.69 -2.85 17.28
N ALA A 178 -17.84 -3.73 17.83
CA ALA A 178 -17.51 -3.74 19.25
C ALA A 178 -16.80 -2.46 19.70
N LEU A 179 -15.86 -1.93 18.91
CA LEU A 179 -15.16 -0.68 19.18
C LEU A 179 -16.11 0.53 19.14
N ASP A 180 -17.02 0.58 18.16
CA ASP A 180 -18.06 1.62 18.04
C ASP A 180 -18.99 1.66 19.27
N ALA A 181 -19.22 0.51 19.91
CA ALA A 181 -20.06 0.43 21.10
C ALA A 181 -19.39 0.96 22.38
N THR A 182 -18.08 1.23 22.36
CA THR A 182 -17.35 1.73 23.54
C THR A 182 -17.50 3.24 23.72
N SER A 183 -17.14 3.74 24.91
CA SER A 183 -17.14 5.18 25.20
C SER A 183 -15.88 5.92 24.73
N ARG A 184 -14.88 5.21 24.21
CA ARG A 184 -13.59 5.77 23.78
C ARG A 184 -13.42 5.65 22.28
N ALA A 185 -13.06 6.74 21.65
CA ALA A 185 -12.78 6.75 20.22
C ALA A 185 -11.42 6.09 19.95
N ILE A 186 -11.41 4.97 19.23
CA ILE A 186 -10.21 4.18 18.93
C ILE A 186 -9.96 4.17 17.41
N VAL A 187 -8.72 4.46 17.01
CA VAL A 187 -8.26 4.28 15.62
C VAL A 187 -8.08 2.80 15.34
N TYR A 188 -8.83 2.27 14.37
CA TYR A 188 -8.80 0.84 14.03
C TYR A 188 -7.89 0.57 12.83
N GLN A 189 -6.85 -0.23 13.03
CA GLN A 189 -5.87 -0.63 12.02
C GLN A 189 -6.00 -2.14 11.74
N ILE A 190 -6.52 -2.48 10.57
CA ILE A 190 -6.77 -3.87 10.16
C ILE A 190 -5.46 -4.51 9.69
N CYS A 191 -5.10 -5.67 10.22
CA CYS A 191 -3.88 -6.42 9.89
C CYS A 191 -4.22 -7.84 9.39
N GLN A 192 -4.72 -7.90 8.17
CA GLN A 192 -5.13 -9.08 7.41
C GLN A 192 -4.11 -9.56 6.38
N TRP A 193 -2.93 -8.92 6.35
CA TRP A 193 -1.77 -9.27 5.51
C TRP A 193 -1.99 -9.28 3.99
N GLY A 194 -3.03 -8.60 3.49
CA GLY A 194 -3.41 -8.70 2.08
C GLY A 194 -4.07 -10.04 1.70
N VAL A 195 -4.60 -10.78 2.67
CA VAL A 195 -5.37 -12.02 2.47
C VAL A 195 -6.84 -11.72 2.20
N GLY A 196 -7.45 -12.48 1.28
CA GLY A 196 -8.84 -12.34 0.86
C GLY A 196 -8.97 -11.77 -0.55
N THR A 197 -10.16 -11.30 -0.92
CA THR A 197 -10.44 -10.56 -2.16
C THR A 197 -11.09 -9.21 -1.84
N ASP A 198 -11.07 -8.29 -2.78
CA ASP A 198 -11.71 -6.97 -2.71
C ASP A 198 -11.34 -6.17 -1.44
N ILE A 199 -10.10 -6.36 -0.99
CA ILE A 199 -9.61 -5.85 0.30
C ILE A 199 -9.79 -4.33 0.41
N GLY A 200 -9.44 -3.59 -0.65
CA GLY A 200 -9.62 -2.14 -0.67
C GLY A 200 -11.09 -1.71 -0.56
N THR A 201 -12.03 -2.53 -1.03
CA THR A 201 -13.47 -2.24 -0.96
C THR A 201 -13.97 -2.39 0.47
N TRP A 202 -13.88 -3.57 1.06
CA TRP A 202 -14.47 -3.80 2.38
C TRP A 202 -13.62 -3.23 3.52
N ALA A 203 -12.28 -3.32 3.47
CA ALA A 203 -11.44 -2.94 4.61
C ALA A 203 -11.40 -1.42 4.80
N SER A 204 -11.45 -0.66 3.70
CA SER A 204 -11.49 0.81 3.76
C SER A 204 -12.76 1.34 4.43
N GLU A 205 -13.87 0.60 4.40
CA GLU A 205 -15.12 0.94 5.08
C GLU A 205 -15.12 0.60 6.58
N LEU A 206 -14.24 -0.32 7.01
CA LEU A 206 -14.17 -0.76 8.40
C LEU A 206 -13.12 0.00 9.22
N GLY A 207 -11.87 0.04 8.74
CA GLY A 207 -10.72 0.55 9.49
C GLY A 207 -10.12 1.82 8.90
N ASN A 208 -9.46 2.62 9.74
CA ASN A 208 -8.73 3.81 9.33
C ASN A 208 -7.57 3.46 8.38
N SER A 209 -6.94 2.31 8.61
CA SER A 209 -5.97 1.71 7.70
C SER A 209 -6.15 0.20 7.62
N TRP A 210 -5.63 -0.41 6.55
CA TRP A 210 -5.66 -1.86 6.34
C TRP A 210 -4.38 -2.37 5.69
N ARG A 211 -3.80 -3.43 6.24
CA ARG A 211 -2.56 -4.05 5.73
C ARG A 211 -2.79 -4.62 4.35
N ILE A 212 -2.02 -4.18 3.37
CA ILE A 212 -2.19 -4.63 1.98
C ILE A 212 -1.35 -5.85 1.63
N SER A 213 -0.39 -6.22 2.48
CA SER A 213 0.63 -7.22 2.19
C SER A 213 1.03 -8.04 3.40
N ASN A 214 1.63 -9.20 3.13
CA ASN A 214 2.40 -9.93 4.11
C ASN A 214 3.56 -9.08 4.65
N ASP A 215 4.08 -9.46 5.80
CA ASP A 215 5.04 -8.69 6.58
C ASP A 215 6.23 -8.22 5.74
N ILE A 216 6.59 -6.96 5.93
CA ILE A 216 7.88 -6.44 5.52
C ILE A 216 8.97 -7.14 6.33
N TYR A 217 10.08 -7.47 5.67
CA TYR A 217 11.27 -8.00 6.32
C TYR A 217 12.49 -7.14 5.98
N ASN A 218 13.55 -7.30 6.75
CA ASN A 218 14.81 -6.56 6.66
C ASN A 218 15.57 -6.81 5.34
N GLY A 219 15.08 -6.29 4.23
CA GLY A 219 15.75 -6.35 2.93
C GLY A 219 14.98 -5.65 1.81
N TRP A 220 15.72 -5.08 0.86
CA TRP A 220 15.20 -4.32 -0.30
C TRP A 220 14.07 -5.02 -1.05
N ARG A 221 14.12 -6.36 -1.15
CA ARG A 221 13.13 -7.14 -1.87
C ARG A 221 11.72 -7.01 -1.29
N SER A 222 11.59 -6.90 0.04
CA SER A 222 10.28 -6.70 0.67
C SER A 222 9.72 -5.32 0.31
N VAL A 223 10.57 -4.29 0.29
CA VAL A 223 10.22 -2.91 -0.10
C VAL A 223 9.67 -2.89 -1.53
N TRP A 224 10.38 -3.54 -2.46
CA TRP A 224 9.95 -3.61 -3.85
C TRP A 224 8.69 -4.45 -4.07
N ARG A 225 8.57 -5.60 -3.37
CA ARG A 225 7.36 -6.44 -3.40
C ARG A 225 6.13 -5.63 -2.99
N ILE A 226 6.21 -4.88 -1.89
CA ILE A 226 5.10 -4.06 -1.37
C ILE A 226 4.81 -2.88 -2.29
N THR A 227 5.83 -2.29 -2.92
CA THR A 227 5.66 -1.23 -3.94
C THR A 227 4.83 -1.72 -5.14
N ASN A 228 4.96 -2.98 -5.55
CA ASN A 228 4.09 -3.57 -6.59
C ASN A 228 2.69 -3.96 -6.06
N GLN A 229 2.55 -4.19 -4.76
CA GLN A 229 1.27 -4.53 -4.12
C GLN A 229 0.36 -3.33 -3.94
N VAL A 230 0.92 -2.12 -3.72
CA VAL A 230 0.13 -0.90 -3.45
C VAL A 230 -0.50 -0.29 -4.71
N VAL A 231 -0.02 -0.68 -5.90
CA VAL A 231 -0.43 -0.09 -7.19
C VAL A 231 -1.95 0.04 -7.35
N PRO A 232 -2.80 -0.97 -7.09
CA PRO A 232 -4.24 -0.84 -7.32
C PRO A 232 -4.97 -0.03 -6.22
N TYR A 233 -4.36 0.18 -5.06
CA TYR A 233 -5.06 0.74 -3.91
C TYR A 233 -5.36 2.24 -4.01
N TYR A 234 -4.86 2.95 -5.03
CA TYR A 234 -5.25 4.35 -5.26
C TYR A 234 -6.76 4.52 -5.48
N LYS A 235 -7.45 3.45 -5.92
CA LYS A 235 -8.91 3.38 -6.09
C LYS A 235 -9.65 3.51 -4.74
N HIS A 236 -9.01 3.14 -3.64
CA HIS A 236 -9.61 2.99 -2.32
C HIS A 236 -8.99 3.90 -1.25
N THR A 237 -7.75 4.35 -1.47
CA THR A 237 -7.04 5.25 -0.56
C THR A 237 -7.61 6.67 -0.63
N GLY A 238 -7.91 7.24 0.53
CA GLY A 238 -8.48 8.58 0.68
C GLY A 238 -8.48 9.04 2.13
N VAL A 239 -9.06 10.20 2.40
CA VAL A 239 -9.17 10.74 3.77
C VAL A 239 -9.88 9.73 4.69
N GLY A 240 -9.23 9.37 5.80
CA GLY A 240 -9.71 8.37 6.75
C GLY A 240 -9.58 6.91 6.27
N LYS A 241 -8.96 6.65 5.12
CA LYS A 241 -8.90 5.35 4.47
C LYS A 241 -7.51 5.13 3.86
N TYR A 242 -6.60 4.54 4.61
CA TYR A 242 -5.20 4.44 4.21
C TYR A 242 -4.74 2.99 4.01
N ALA A 243 -4.31 2.66 2.79
CA ALA A 243 -3.62 1.41 2.51
C ALA A 243 -2.33 1.34 3.35
N ASP A 244 -2.21 0.32 4.20
CA ASP A 244 -1.07 0.13 5.10
C ASP A 244 -0.04 -0.78 4.45
N MET A 245 1.07 -0.17 4.03
CA MET A 245 2.24 -0.80 3.41
C MET A 245 3.19 -1.43 4.45
N ASP A 246 2.73 -1.61 5.69
CA ASP A 246 3.46 -2.14 6.83
C ASP A 246 4.46 -1.17 7.47
N MET A 247 4.98 -1.55 8.64
CA MET A 247 5.91 -0.75 9.44
C MET A 247 7.22 -0.42 8.71
N LEU A 248 7.83 0.70 9.07
CA LEU A 248 9.10 1.14 8.51
C LEU A 248 10.27 0.31 9.06
N ILE A 249 11.16 -0.12 8.17
CA ILE A 249 12.43 -0.77 8.51
C ILE A 249 13.64 0.19 8.50
N VAL A 250 13.37 1.50 8.34
CA VAL A 250 14.36 2.58 8.45
C VAL A 250 14.95 2.59 9.86
N GLY A 251 16.28 2.61 9.97
CA GLY A 251 16.99 2.61 11.24
C GLY A 251 17.24 1.23 11.85
N LEU A 252 16.84 0.15 11.16
CA LEU A 252 17.12 -1.24 11.58
C LEU A 252 18.46 -1.78 11.09
N ASN A 253 19.29 -0.97 10.42
CA ASN A 253 20.52 -1.39 9.73
C ASN A 253 20.29 -2.48 8.66
N ALA A 254 19.09 -2.51 8.07
CA ALA A 254 18.68 -3.49 7.06
C ALA A 254 18.89 -3.02 5.62
N LEU A 255 18.94 -1.71 5.42
CA LEU A 255 18.98 -1.04 4.13
C LEU A 255 20.11 -0.01 4.13
N SER A 256 20.64 0.31 2.95
CA SER A 256 21.45 1.51 2.78
C SER A 256 20.61 2.78 3.00
N LEU A 257 21.23 3.90 3.35
CA LEU A 257 20.50 5.17 3.53
C LEU A 257 19.72 5.60 2.28
N GLU A 258 20.20 5.24 1.08
CA GLU A 258 19.51 5.54 -0.16
C GLU A 258 18.24 4.68 -0.34
N GLU A 259 18.33 3.39 -0.02
CA GLU A 259 17.16 2.50 0.04
C GLU A 259 16.18 2.89 1.16
N GLU A 260 16.67 3.41 2.30
CA GLU A 260 15.81 3.95 3.36
C GLU A 260 15.04 5.18 2.87
N LYS A 261 15.65 6.08 2.10
CA LYS A 261 14.95 7.21 1.47
C LYS A 261 13.91 6.71 0.48
N PHE A 262 14.23 5.71 -0.33
CA PHE A 262 13.27 5.09 -1.24
C PHE A 262 12.07 4.54 -0.47
N HIS A 263 12.33 3.72 0.55
CA HIS A 263 11.30 3.11 1.38
C HIS A 263 10.43 4.18 2.06
N PHE A 264 11.03 5.15 2.76
CA PHE A 264 10.30 6.21 3.44
C PHE A 264 9.48 7.07 2.47
N GLY A 265 10.08 7.48 1.35
CA GLY A 265 9.45 8.31 0.34
C GLY A 265 8.30 7.60 -0.39
N MET A 266 8.47 6.30 -0.71
CA MET A 266 7.44 5.52 -1.40
C MET A 266 6.22 5.30 -0.49
N TRP A 267 6.43 5.06 0.81
CA TRP A 267 5.33 4.96 1.80
C TRP A 267 4.64 6.31 1.94
N ALA A 268 5.41 7.40 1.95
CA ALA A 268 4.88 8.76 2.08
C ALA A 268 3.95 9.15 0.92
N ILE A 269 4.39 9.00 -0.34
CA ILE A 269 3.57 9.40 -1.51
C ILE A 269 2.35 8.49 -1.71
N ASN A 270 2.39 7.27 -1.17
CA ASN A 270 1.26 6.35 -1.19
C ASN A 270 0.32 6.48 0.02
N LYS A 271 0.54 7.47 0.90
CA LYS A 271 -0.32 7.74 2.07
C LYS A 271 -0.45 6.56 3.04
N SER A 272 0.56 5.69 3.09
CA SER A 272 0.62 4.66 4.13
C SER A 272 0.78 5.32 5.50
N PRO A 273 0.25 4.72 6.60
CA PRO A 273 0.75 5.03 7.93
C PRO A 273 2.28 4.95 7.94
N LEU A 274 2.93 5.90 8.60
CA LEU A 274 4.38 5.90 8.79
C LEU A 274 4.64 5.47 10.23
N THR A 275 4.74 4.15 10.41
CA THR A 275 4.94 3.52 11.71
C THR A 275 6.39 3.11 11.87
N ILE A 276 7.14 3.78 12.74
CA ILE A 276 8.55 3.50 13.01
C ILE A 276 8.69 2.13 13.66
N GLY A 277 9.55 1.28 13.10
CA GLY A 277 9.92 -0.02 13.68
C GLY A 277 11.27 -0.03 14.41
N ALA A 278 12.08 1.02 14.26
CA ALA A 278 13.40 1.13 14.89
C ALA A 278 13.33 1.52 16.38
N PRO A 279 14.33 1.16 17.18
CA PRO A 279 14.41 1.59 18.57
C PRO A 279 14.67 3.10 18.62
N MET A 280 13.97 3.81 19.50
CA MET A 280 14.13 5.25 19.71
C MET A 280 15.32 5.56 20.62
N ASP A 281 16.50 5.10 20.21
CA ASP A 281 17.77 5.27 20.90
C ASP A 281 18.89 5.42 19.87
N THR A 282 19.60 6.54 19.89
CA THR A 282 20.70 6.85 18.95
C THR A 282 21.92 5.94 19.12
N LYS A 283 22.00 5.16 20.20
CA LYS A 283 23.01 4.13 20.39
C LYS A 283 22.67 2.82 19.68
N LEU A 284 21.40 2.62 19.31
CA LEU A 284 20.88 1.40 18.69
C LEU A 284 20.48 1.61 17.23
N ALA A 285 19.96 2.79 16.90
CA ALA A 285 19.57 3.17 15.54
C ALA A 285 20.49 4.29 14.99
N PRO A 286 20.95 4.21 13.73
CA PRO A 286 21.78 5.26 13.13
C PRO A 286 21.08 6.62 13.15
N THR A 287 21.81 7.67 13.56
CA THR A 287 21.27 9.03 13.60
C THR A 287 20.77 9.52 12.24
N ALA A 288 21.48 9.20 11.16
CA ALA A 288 21.07 9.57 9.80
C ALA A 288 19.69 8.98 9.43
N SER A 289 19.39 7.75 9.85
CA SER A 289 18.10 7.08 9.62
C SER A 289 17.00 7.69 10.48
N LEU A 290 17.30 8.04 11.74
CA LEU A 290 16.33 8.74 12.61
C LEU A 290 16.03 10.16 12.11
N ASP A 291 17.02 10.87 11.60
CA ASP A 291 16.82 12.20 11.02
C ASP A 291 16.03 12.13 9.71
N LEU A 292 16.23 11.09 8.90
CA LEU A 292 15.44 10.82 7.70
C LEU A 292 13.94 10.73 8.03
N LEU A 293 13.58 9.99 9.08
CA LEU A 293 12.17 9.83 9.51
C LEU A 293 11.51 11.14 9.93
N LYS A 294 12.28 12.19 10.28
CA LYS A 294 11.77 13.52 10.63
C LYS A 294 11.78 14.50 9.46
N ASN A 295 12.09 14.07 8.23
CA ASN A 295 12.17 14.98 7.09
C ASN A 295 10.80 15.65 6.84
N ALA A 296 10.73 16.96 7.10
CA ALA A 296 9.48 17.71 7.10
C ALA A 296 8.79 17.74 5.73
N GLU A 297 9.53 17.74 4.62
CA GLU A 297 8.93 17.79 3.29
C GLU A 297 8.34 16.43 2.89
N VAL A 298 8.99 15.33 3.25
CA VAL A 298 8.45 13.98 3.02
C VAL A 298 7.23 13.72 3.90
N LEU A 299 7.29 14.14 5.17
CA LEU A 299 6.13 14.10 6.06
C LEU A 299 4.97 14.94 5.51
N ALA A 300 5.24 16.13 4.95
CA ALA A 300 4.21 16.95 4.32
C ALA A 300 3.59 16.27 3.08
N LEU A 301 4.34 15.45 2.34
CA LEU A 301 3.77 14.63 1.28
C LEU A 301 2.82 13.57 1.85
N ASN A 302 3.19 12.86 2.91
CA ASN A 302 2.32 11.86 3.54
C ASN A 302 1.07 12.49 4.16
N GLN A 303 1.25 13.63 4.83
CA GLN A 303 0.23 14.35 5.59
C GLN A 303 -0.56 15.37 4.74
N ASP A 304 -0.40 15.37 3.41
CA ASP A 304 -1.16 16.26 2.54
C ASP A 304 -2.67 15.98 2.65
N SER A 305 -3.44 17.06 2.84
CA SER A 305 -4.87 17.02 3.16
C SER A 305 -5.78 16.41 2.08
N LEU A 306 -5.31 16.21 0.84
CA LEU A 306 -6.12 15.47 -0.15
C LEU A 306 -6.19 13.97 0.17
N GLY A 307 -5.24 13.42 0.92
CA GLY A 307 -5.21 11.98 1.24
C GLY A 307 -5.12 11.06 0.01
N LYS A 308 -4.76 11.58 -1.17
CA LYS A 308 -4.72 10.80 -2.42
C LYS A 308 -3.37 10.11 -2.63
N GLN A 309 -3.42 8.80 -2.83
CA GLN A 309 -2.25 7.99 -3.19
C GLN A 309 -1.66 8.43 -4.54
N ALA A 310 -0.32 8.37 -4.66
CA ALA A 310 0.34 8.41 -5.96
C ALA A 310 0.00 7.18 -6.82
N GLN A 311 0.02 7.35 -8.14
CA GLN A 311 -0.21 6.30 -9.12
C GLN A 311 1.05 6.01 -9.92
N LEU A 312 1.29 4.74 -10.22
CA LEU A 312 2.29 4.32 -11.20
C LEU A 312 1.79 4.70 -12.60
N VAL A 313 2.34 5.76 -13.20
CA VAL A 313 1.90 6.26 -14.51
C VAL A 313 2.73 5.69 -15.66
N ARG A 314 3.95 5.23 -15.39
CA ARG A 314 4.86 4.67 -16.39
C ARG A 314 5.82 3.67 -15.75
N ARG A 315 6.09 2.56 -16.45
CA ARG A 315 7.10 1.57 -16.07
C ARG A 315 8.06 1.28 -17.21
N TYR A 316 9.35 1.32 -16.90
CA TYR A 316 10.45 0.98 -17.81
C TYR A 316 11.12 -0.30 -17.31
N THR A 317 10.54 -1.46 -17.61
CA THR A 317 11.00 -2.74 -17.04
C THR A 317 12.42 -3.12 -17.45
N THR A 318 12.83 -2.80 -18.68
CA THR A 318 14.18 -3.14 -19.16
C THR A 318 15.23 -2.24 -18.52
N GLU A 319 14.94 -0.94 -18.39
CA GLU A 319 15.82 0.06 -17.80
C GLU A 319 15.78 0.04 -16.26
N GLN A 320 14.73 -0.55 -15.69
CA GLN A 320 14.49 -0.71 -14.26
C GLN A 320 14.23 0.62 -13.52
N TYR A 321 13.34 1.45 -14.07
CA TYR A 321 12.81 2.59 -13.34
C TYR A 321 11.31 2.82 -13.58
N ASP A 322 10.67 3.49 -12.64
CA ASP A 322 9.23 3.79 -12.66
C ASP A 322 8.98 5.30 -12.46
N VAL A 323 7.87 5.79 -13.02
CA VAL A 323 7.37 7.16 -12.82
C VAL A 323 6.05 7.08 -12.04
N TRP A 324 6.02 7.77 -10.90
CA TRP A 324 4.87 7.86 -10.02
C TRP A 324 4.38 9.30 -9.95
N VAL A 325 3.07 9.52 -9.94
CA VAL A 325 2.46 10.85 -9.83
C VAL A 325 1.30 10.83 -8.85
N GLY A 326 1.30 11.76 -7.89
CA GLY A 326 0.21 11.94 -6.93
C GLY A 326 -0.30 13.37 -6.91
N GLU A 327 -1.61 13.55 -6.84
CA GLU A 327 -2.22 14.87 -6.62
C GLU A 327 -2.02 15.31 -5.18
N LEU A 328 -1.70 16.59 -4.97
CA LEU A 328 -1.53 17.23 -3.68
C LEU A 328 -2.44 18.46 -3.55
N SER A 329 -2.75 18.83 -2.32
CA SER A 329 -3.55 20.01 -2.01
C SER A 329 -2.96 21.30 -2.61
N GLY A 330 -3.82 22.24 -2.99
CA GLY A 330 -3.41 23.49 -3.63
C GLY A 330 -2.99 23.32 -5.10
N SER A 331 -3.60 22.37 -5.82
CA SER A 331 -3.34 22.12 -7.25
C SER A 331 -1.87 21.81 -7.56
N ARG A 332 -1.21 21.12 -6.62
CA ARG A 332 0.16 20.64 -6.75
C ARG A 332 0.15 19.16 -7.10
N LYS A 333 1.30 18.65 -7.54
CA LYS A 333 1.55 17.21 -7.70
C LYS A 333 2.88 16.82 -7.08
N VAL A 334 3.02 15.56 -6.68
CA VAL A 334 4.33 14.94 -6.45
C VAL A 334 4.68 14.06 -7.64
N LEU A 335 5.89 14.21 -8.15
CA LEU A 335 6.53 13.35 -9.13
C LEU A 335 7.58 12.49 -8.41
N GLY A 336 7.43 11.18 -8.46
CA GLY A 336 8.39 10.20 -7.96
C GLY A 336 9.11 9.50 -9.12
N LEU A 337 10.44 9.59 -9.16
CA LEU A 337 11.27 8.84 -10.10
C LEU A 337 11.99 7.74 -9.33
N ALA A 338 11.53 6.50 -9.51
CA ALA A 338 11.97 5.35 -8.74
C ALA A 338 12.97 4.52 -9.55
N ASN A 339 14.26 4.62 -9.26
CA ASN A 339 15.28 3.77 -9.85
C ASN A 339 15.38 2.46 -9.07
N TRP A 340 14.84 1.36 -9.57
CA TRP A 340 14.96 0.04 -8.96
C TRP A 340 16.08 -0.81 -9.60
N ASN A 341 16.93 -0.17 -10.42
CA ASN A 341 18.21 -0.73 -10.84
C ASN A 341 19.22 -0.66 -9.68
N ASN A 342 20.12 -1.64 -9.62
CA ASN A 342 21.25 -1.62 -8.69
C ASN A 342 22.29 -0.54 -9.08
N ALA A 343 22.31 -0.11 -10.34
CA ALA A 343 23.26 0.86 -10.86
C ALA A 343 22.66 2.28 -10.92
N SER A 344 23.55 3.27 -10.92
CA SER A 344 23.15 4.65 -11.23
C SER A 344 22.76 4.76 -12.70
N GLN A 345 21.72 5.55 -13.01
CA GLN A 345 21.29 5.79 -14.38
C GLN A 345 20.69 7.18 -14.58
N SER A 346 20.77 7.68 -15.82
CA SER A 346 20.08 8.90 -16.23
C SER A 346 18.65 8.57 -16.64
N VAL A 347 17.67 9.18 -15.97
CA VAL A 347 16.25 9.03 -16.30
C VAL A 347 15.71 10.32 -16.88
N THR A 348 14.75 10.22 -17.79
CA THR A 348 14.10 11.38 -18.41
C THR A 348 12.60 11.19 -18.39
N VAL A 349 11.87 12.23 -17.97
CA VAL A 349 10.41 12.28 -18.00
C VAL A 349 9.96 13.43 -18.88
N SER A 350 9.06 13.15 -19.81
CA SER A 350 8.39 14.17 -20.59
C SER A 350 7.25 14.78 -19.79
N LEU A 351 7.27 16.11 -19.60
CA LEU A 351 6.19 16.79 -18.89
C LEU A 351 4.85 16.66 -19.66
N PRO A 352 4.78 16.91 -20.99
CA PRO A 352 3.53 16.75 -21.73
C PRO A 352 3.12 15.29 -21.89
N ALA A 353 4.04 14.40 -22.31
CA ALA A 353 3.67 13.05 -22.73
C ALA A 353 3.47 12.08 -21.55
N ASP A 354 4.19 12.28 -20.43
CA ASP A 354 4.04 11.42 -19.26
C ASP A 354 3.15 12.03 -18.17
N LEU A 355 3.08 13.37 -18.07
CA LEU A 355 2.37 14.06 -16.99
C LEU A 355 1.17 14.91 -17.45
N GLY A 356 1.02 15.19 -18.75
CA GLY A 356 0.02 16.12 -19.27
C GLY A 356 0.29 17.60 -18.94
N ILE A 357 1.54 17.94 -18.64
CA ILE A 357 1.96 19.25 -18.14
C ILE A 357 2.80 19.99 -19.20
N ALA A 358 2.50 21.25 -19.48
CA ALA A 358 3.36 22.11 -20.31
C ALA A 358 4.56 22.62 -19.52
N SER A 359 4.30 23.14 -18.32
CA SER A 359 5.32 23.63 -17.40
C SER A 359 4.84 23.57 -15.94
N ALA A 360 5.78 23.52 -15.02
CA ALA A 360 5.53 23.59 -13.58
C ALA A 360 6.78 24.10 -12.85
N THR A 361 6.61 24.74 -11.70
CA THR A 361 7.73 25.00 -10.78
C THR A 361 8.05 23.72 -10.01
N GLY A 362 9.30 23.26 -10.08
CA GLY A 362 9.76 22.04 -9.40
C GLY A 362 10.51 22.35 -8.10
N ARG A 363 10.28 21.55 -7.06
CA ARG A 363 11.06 21.51 -5.82
C ARG A 363 11.51 20.09 -5.53
N ASP A 364 12.82 19.89 -5.44
CA ASP A 364 13.42 18.63 -4.99
C ASP A 364 13.30 18.51 -3.47
N VAL A 365 12.56 17.49 -3.04
CA VAL A 365 12.17 17.24 -1.64
C VAL A 365 13.36 16.81 -0.80
N TRP A 366 14.25 15.97 -1.35
CA TRP A 366 15.40 15.46 -0.61
C TRP A 366 16.51 16.50 -0.49
N ALA A 367 16.72 17.26 -1.56
CA ALA A 367 17.71 18.33 -1.57
C ALA A 367 17.20 19.64 -0.93
N ALA A 368 15.90 19.71 -0.57
CA ALA A 368 15.20 20.91 -0.12
C ALA A 368 15.45 22.12 -1.05
N LYS A 369 15.50 21.86 -2.36
CA LYS A 369 16.01 22.80 -3.37
C LYS A 369 14.98 23.08 -4.46
N ASP A 370 14.76 24.35 -4.75
CA ASP A 370 13.96 24.76 -5.89
C ASP A 370 14.72 24.51 -7.20
N LEU A 371 14.06 23.85 -8.14
CA LEU A 371 14.57 23.54 -9.48
C LEU A 371 14.21 24.61 -10.51
N GLY A 372 13.42 25.61 -10.10
CA GLY A 372 12.87 26.62 -11.00
C GLY A 372 11.73 26.07 -11.86
N THR A 373 11.52 26.68 -13.02
CA THR A 373 10.46 26.24 -13.96
C THR A 373 10.98 25.08 -14.82
N LEU A 374 10.27 23.96 -14.76
CA LEU A 374 10.46 22.80 -15.61
C LEU A 374 9.51 22.90 -16.80
N SER A 375 9.99 22.57 -17.99
CA SER A 375 9.21 22.58 -19.24
C SER A 375 9.72 21.51 -20.19
N ALA A 376 8.84 20.97 -21.05
CA ALA A 376 9.11 19.91 -22.03
C ALA A 376 9.56 18.56 -21.43
N SER A 377 10.70 18.51 -20.75
CA SER A 377 11.19 17.31 -20.06
C SER A 377 12.03 17.65 -18.83
N TYR A 378 12.17 16.68 -17.94
CA TYR A 378 13.08 16.71 -16.82
C TYR A 378 14.00 15.48 -16.86
N THR A 379 15.31 15.72 -16.83
CA THR A 379 16.34 14.68 -16.87
C THR A 379 17.21 14.79 -15.62
N THR A 380 17.45 13.67 -14.95
CA THR A 380 18.33 13.61 -13.78
C THR A 380 19.04 12.26 -13.70
N THR A 381 20.20 12.24 -13.07
CA THR A 381 20.87 10.99 -12.69
C THR A 381 20.38 10.55 -11.32
N LEU A 382 19.98 9.29 -11.22
CA LEU A 382 19.57 8.63 -9.99
C LEU A 382 20.62 7.59 -9.62
N ALA A 383 21.00 7.53 -8.34
CA ALA A 383 21.78 6.42 -7.80
C ALA A 383 20.98 5.11 -7.84
N GLY A 384 21.66 3.97 -7.69
CA GLY A 384 20.97 2.68 -7.55
C GLY A 384 20.04 2.72 -6.35
N HIS A 385 18.80 2.26 -6.53
CA HIS A 385 17.75 2.29 -5.50
C HIS A 385 17.31 3.67 -5.02
N GLU A 386 17.64 4.76 -5.74
CA GLU A 386 17.18 6.11 -5.41
C GLU A 386 15.71 6.32 -5.83
N LEU A 387 14.94 6.99 -4.96
CA LEU A 387 13.65 7.61 -5.29
C LEU A 387 13.78 9.13 -5.26
N ARG A 388 13.81 9.79 -6.42
CA ARG A 388 13.74 11.25 -6.47
C ARG A 388 12.29 11.71 -6.31
N LEU A 389 12.04 12.61 -5.36
CA LEU A 389 10.73 13.22 -5.13
C LEU A 389 10.77 14.70 -5.51
N ILE A 390 9.85 15.11 -6.38
CA ILE A 390 9.74 16.49 -6.85
C ILE A 390 8.30 16.97 -6.64
N VAL A 391 8.12 18.05 -5.88
CA VAL A 391 6.83 18.74 -5.82
C VAL A 391 6.73 19.67 -7.04
N LEU A 392 5.66 19.50 -7.81
CA LEU A 392 5.28 20.33 -8.93
C LEU A 392 4.17 21.29 -8.48
N SER A 393 4.36 22.58 -8.72
CA SER A 393 3.40 23.65 -8.42
C SER A 393 3.29 24.60 -9.61
N ASN A 394 2.33 25.53 -9.57
CA ASN A 394 2.06 26.46 -10.68
C ASN A 394 1.90 25.73 -12.03
N ILE A 395 1.16 24.62 -12.01
CA ILE A 395 1.09 23.69 -13.14
C ILE A 395 0.26 24.32 -14.27
N ALA A 396 0.88 24.45 -15.44
CA ALA A 396 0.20 24.73 -16.69
C ALA A 396 0.00 23.42 -17.46
N ASN A 397 -1.25 23.11 -17.84
CA ASN A 397 -1.57 21.90 -18.60
C ASN A 397 -1.08 22.00 -20.05
N ALA A 398 -0.63 20.88 -20.60
CA ALA A 398 -0.21 20.80 -22.00
C ALA A 398 -1.42 20.75 -22.95
N THR A 399 -1.34 21.52 -24.05
CA THR A 399 -2.29 21.46 -25.17
C THR A 399 -1.69 20.79 -26.42
N SER A 400 -0.38 20.51 -26.41
CA SER A 400 0.37 19.86 -27.49
C SER A 400 1.42 18.94 -26.87
N GLY A 401 1.89 17.93 -27.61
CA GLY A 401 2.86 16.98 -27.04
C GLY A 401 2.23 15.93 -26.11
N ILE A 402 0.90 15.93 -25.99
CA ILE A 402 0.14 14.99 -25.16
C ILE A 402 -0.12 13.69 -25.91
N GLN A 403 -0.13 12.58 -25.17
CA GLN A 403 -0.46 11.27 -25.71
C GLN A 403 -1.97 11.16 -25.93
N THR A 404 -2.38 10.81 -27.14
CA THR A 404 -3.79 10.58 -27.51
C THR A 404 -3.99 9.16 -28.02
N SER A 405 -5.07 8.52 -27.56
CA SER A 405 -5.42 7.17 -28.01
C SER A 405 -5.83 7.19 -29.49
N SER A 406 -5.31 6.24 -30.26
CA SER A 406 -5.69 5.95 -31.64
C SER A 406 -6.81 4.89 -31.74
N GLY A 407 -7.36 4.42 -30.61
CA GLY A 407 -8.45 3.45 -30.55
C GLY A 407 -8.17 2.26 -29.63
N TYR A 408 -9.24 1.54 -29.27
CA TYR A 408 -9.24 0.42 -28.33
C TYR A 408 -9.28 -0.94 -29.03
N TYR A 409 -8.43 -1.87 -28.60
CA TYR A 409 -8.38 -3.25 -29.09
C TYR A 409 -8.76 -4.21 -27.96
N THR A 410 -9.99 -4.72 -28.01
CA THR A 410 -10.50 -5.70 -27.04
C THR A 410 -9.87 -7.07 -27.28
N ALA A 411 -9.28 -7.67 -26.25
CA ALA A 411 -8.59 -8.96 -26.39
C ALA A 411 -9.55 -10.10 -26.77
N ALA A 412 -10.75 -10.14 -26.21
CA ALA A 412 -11.66 -11.25 -26.45
C ALA A 412 -12.23 -11.33 -27.87
N THR A 413 -12.42 -10.18 -28.53
CA THR A 413 -13.10 -10.08 -29.83
C THR A 413 -12.21 -9.60 -30.96
N GLY A 414 -11.12 -8.87 -30.66
CA GLY A 414 -10.22 -8.26 -31.63
C GLY A 414 -8.93 -9.03 -31.90
N SER A 415 -8.79 -10.26 -31.39
CA SER A 415 -7.55 -11.05 -31.48
C SER A 415 -7.76 -12.49 -31.94
N SER A 416 -6.71 -13.06 -32.56
CA SER A 416 -6.54 -14.51 -32.66
C SER A 416 -5.73 -15.01 -31.46
N ARG A 417 -5.95 -16.28 -31.08
CA ARG A 417 -5.33 -16.92 -29.92
C ARG A 417 -4.64 -18.22 -30.35
N SER A 418 -3.52 -18.55 -29.72
CA SER A 418 -2.80 -19.81 -29.91
C SER A 418 -2.47 -20.47 -28.57
N GLY A 419 -2.14 -21.77 -28.60
CA GLY A 419 -1.83 -22.52 -27.39
C GLY A 419 -3.05 -22.61 -26.45
N ALA A 420 -2.82 -22.43 -25.15
CA ALA A 420 -3.86 -22.48 -24.13
C ALA A 420 -4.65 -21.17 -23.93
N ALA A 421 -4.30 -20.08 -24.63
CA ALA A 421 -4.95 -18.77 -24.43
C ALA A 421 -6.45 -18.86 -24.75
N ALA A 422 -7.28 -18.47 -23.79
CA ALA A 422 -8.73 -18.62 -23.89
C ALA A 422 -9.46 -17.37 -23.38
N VAL A 423 -10.62 -17.07 -23.99
CA VAL A 423 -11.49 -16.00 -23.51
C VAL A 423 -12.16 -16.45 -22.22
N VAL A 424 -12.13 -15.57 -21.24
CA VAL A 424 -12.83 -15.71 -19.97
C VAL A 424 -13.89 -14.61 -19.92
N ALA A 425 -15.16 -15.02 -19.83
CA ALA A 425 -16.25 -14.09 -19.58
C ALA A 425 -16.13 -13.54 -18.16
N CYS A 426 -16.34 -12.24 -17.99
CA CYS A 426 -16.28 -11.59 -16.69
C CYS A 426 -17.69 -11.28 -16.17
N PRO A 427 -17.87 -11.21 -14.84
CA PRO A 427 -19.09 -10.68 -14.26
C PRO A 427 -19.42 -9.27 -14.78
N SER A 428 -20.69 -8.87 -14.67
CA SER A 428 -21.11 -7.53 -15.08
C SER A 428 -20.31 -6.45 -14.34
N GLY A 429 -19.81 -5.45 -15.07
CA GLY A 429 -19.01 -4.36 -14.51
C GLY A 429 -17.54 -4.69 -14.22
N GLN A 430 -17.07 -5.90 -14.53
CA GLN A 430 -15.70 -6.34 -14.31
C GLN A 430 -14.89 -6.44 -15.61
N CYS A 431 -13.57 -6.63 -15.50
CA CYS A 431 -12.64 -6.67 -16.64
C CYS A 431 -12.80 -5.45 -17.56
N LEU A 432 -12.93 -4.26 -16.95
CA LEU A 432 -13.16 -3.02 -17.67
C LEU A 432 -11.89 -2.56 -18.42
N PRO A 433 -12.04 -1.84 -19.53
CA PRO A 433 -13.30 -1.39 -20.14
C PRO A 433 -13.99 -2.45 -21.02
N ALA A 434 -13.37 -3.61 -21.26
CA ALA A 434 -13.85 -4.56 -22.26
C ALA A 434 -14.98 -5.49 -21.80
N GLY A 435 -15.20 -5.65 -20.49
CA GLY A 435 -16.16 -6.62 -19.95
C GLY A 435 -15.75 -8.08 -20.12
N SER A 436 -14.52 -8.32 -20.58
CA SER A 436 -13.99 -9.65 -20.92
C SER A 436 -12.47 -9.61 -20.91
N LYS A 437 -11.83 -10.79 -20.80
CA LYS A 437 -10.37 -10.92 -20.83
C LYS A 437 -9.95 -12.20 -21.55
N VAL A 438 -8.67 -12.30 -21.86
CA VAL A 438 -8.02 -13.53 -22.32
C VAL A 438 -7.01 -13.95 -21.26
N GLY A 439 -7.19 -15.14 -20.70
CA GLY A 439 -6.29 -15.74 -19.73
C GLY A 439 -5.49 -16.90 -20.29
N ASN A 440 -4.79 -17.64 -19.41
CA ASN A 440 -3.95 -18.79 -19.76
C ASN A 440 -2.83 -18.46 -20.76
N ILE A 441 -2.25 -17.26 -20.64
CA ILE A 441 -1.13 -16.81 -21.47
C ILE A 441 0.18 -17.31 -20.82
N GLY A 442 0.57 -18.54 -21.15
CA GLY A 442 1.71 -19.23 -20.52
C GLY A 442 2.83 -19.66 -21.47
N GLN A 443 3.93 -20.13 -20.89
CA GLN A 443 5.12 -20.67 -21.58
C GLN A 443 5.09 -22.20 -21.72
N GLY A 444 6.09 -22.77 -22.41
CA GLY A 444 6.37 -24.22 -22.44
C GLY A 444 5.77 -24.95 -23.66
N GLN A 445 5.60 -26.28 -23.55
CA GLN A 445 4.90 -27.07 -24.57
C GLN A 445 3.43 -26.62 -24.62
N GLY A 446 3.08 -25.80 -25.62
CA GLY A 446 1.78 -25.14 -25.71
C GLY A 446 1.81 -23.62 -25.47
N ALA A 447 2.99 -22.99 -25.57
CA ALA A 447 3.19 -21.54 -25.47
C ALA A 447 2.05 -20.75 -26.11
N ALA A 448 1.42 -19.92 -25.30
CA ALA A 448 0.19 -19.25 -25.64
C ALA A 448 0.44 -17.79 -26.01
N ALA A 449 -0.34 -17.30 -26.96
CA ALA A 449 -0.23 -15.92 -27.43
C ALA A 449 -1.60 -15.36 -27.79
N VAL A 450 -1.71 -14.04 -27.65
CA VAL A 450 -2.85 -13.23 -28.09
C VAL A 450 -2.35 -12.29 -29.17
N THR A 451 -2.82 -12.46 -30.39
CA THR A 451 -2.32 -11.76 -31.58
C THR A 451 -3.40 -10.88 -32.17
N PHE A 452 -3.11 -9.59 -32.24
CA PHE A 452 -3.94 -8.60 -32.89
C PHE A 452 -3.38 -8.32 -34.27
N ALA A 453 -4.21 -8.53 -35.28
CA ALA A 453 -3.93 -8.08 -36.64
C ALA A 453 -4.52 -6.69 -36.84
N ASN A 454 -3.98 -5.97 -37.82
CA ASN A 454 -4.47 -4.68 -38.27
C ASN A 454 -4.49 -3.56 -37.23
N VAL A 455 -3.47 -3.53 -36.36
CA VAL A 455 -3.31 -2.45 -35.39
C VAL A 455 -2.82 -1.19 -36.10
N THR A 456 -3.49 -0.07 -35.83
CA THR A 456 -3.22 1.22 -36.46
C THR A 456 -2.24 2.06 -35.65
N ALA A 457 -1.25 2.62 -36.34
CA ALA A 457 -0.38 3.68 -35.84
C ALA A 457 -0.23 4.77 -36.93
N LYS A 458 -0.29 6.05 -36.54
CA LYS A 458 -0.15 7.20 -37.42
C LYS A 458 1.28 7.35 -37.96
N SER A 459 2.28 6.98 -37.17
CA SER A 459 3.69 7.00 -37.60
C SER A 459 4.45 5.73 -37.19
N ALA A 460 5.59 5.48 -37.83
CA ALA A 460 6.46 4.35 -37.49
C ALA A 460 7.26 4.58 -36.18
N GLY A 461 7.81 3.51 -35.62
CA GLY A 461 8.72 3.51 -34.48
C GLY A 461 8.06 3.17 -33.14
N LYS A 462 8.64 3.70 -32.06
CA LYS A 462 8.21 3.43 -30.69
C LYS A 462 6.88 4.12 -30.38
N LYS A 463 5.94 3.37 -29.78
CA LYS A 463 4.60 3.84 -29.38
C LYS A 463 4.36 3.57 -27.91
N LEU A 464 3.51 4.39 -27.31
CA LEU A 464 3.03 4.13 -25.97
C LEU A 464 1.80 3.23 -26.06
N LEU A 465 1.78 2.13 -25.31
CA LEU A 465 0.60 1.29 -25.16
C LEU A 465 0.02 1.48 -23.77
N GLY A 466 -1.29 1.72 -23.68
CA GLY A 466 -2.04 1.57 -22.43
C GLY A 466 -2.65 0.18 -22.41
N VAL A 467 -2.06 -0.73 -21.65
CA VAL A 467 -2.46 -2.14 -21.61
C VAL A 467 -3.36 -2.35 -20.40
N ASP A 468 -4.61 -2.76 -20.64
CA ASP A 468 -5.52 -3.19 -19.59
C ASP A 468 -5.32 -4.67 -19.31
N PHE A 469 -5.07 -5.00 -18.06
CA PHE A 469 -4.68 -6.33 -17.64
C PHE A 469 -5.32 -6.69 -16.31
N VAL A 470 -5.35 -7.99 -16.01
CA VAL A 470 -5.69 -8.51 -14.69
C VAL A 470 -4.53 -9.34 -14.14
N ASN A 471 -4.06 -8.97 -12.97
CA ASN A 471 -3.06 -9.70 -12.19
C ASN A 471 -3.45 -9.66 -10.71
N TYR A 472 -3.84 -10.82 -10.19
CA TYR A 472 -4.11 -11.02 -8.77
C TYR A 472 -3.21 -12.09 -8.15
N ASP A 473 -2.00 -12.24 -8.70
CA ASP A 473 -0.99 -13.18 -8.21
C ASP A 473 -0.20 -12.56 -7.04
N ALA A 474 -0.91 -12.33 -5.92
CA ALA A 474 -0.30 -11.81 -4.71
C ALA A 474 0.65 -12.85 -4.12
N ALA A 475 1.91 -12.46 -3.93
CA ALA A 475 2.98 -13.28 -3.42
C ALA A 475 2.89 -13.50 -1.90
N LEU A 476 1.77 -14.04 -1.40
CA LEU A 476 1.55 -14.25 0.03
C LEU A 476 2.46 -15.35 0.59
N ALA A 477 2.47 -16.53 -0.04
CA ALA A 477 3.32 -17.65 0.35
C ALA A 477 4.79 -17.48 -0.03
N SER A 478 5.06 -16.72 -1.11
CA SER A 478 6.42 -16.48 -1.62
C SER A 478 7.02 -15.15 -1.14
N ALA A 479 6.37 -14.47 -0.18
CA ALA A 479 6.76 -13.15 0.33
C ALA A 479 8.21 -13.11 0.83
N TRP A 480 8.63 -14.13 1.58
CA TRP A 480 10.00 -14.29 2.10
C TRP A 480 11.01 -14.86 1.09
N GLY A 481 10.53 -15.22 -0.11
CA GLY A 481 11.33 -15.81 -1.17
C GLY A 481 11.43 -14.87 -2.37
N LEU A 482 11.10 -15.41 -3.56
CA LEU A 482 11.25 -14.67 -4.82
C LEU A 482 10.01 -13.89 -5.26
N GLY A 483 8.93 -13.88 -4.47
CA GLY A 483 7.71 -13.17 -4.84
C GLY A 483 7.91 -11.65 -4.89
N ASP A 484 7.54 -11.03 -6.02
CA ASP A 484 7.65 -9.58 -6.23
C ASP A 484 6.32 -8.90 -6.56
N ASN A 485 5.21 -9.64 -6.48
CA ASN A 485 3.85 -9.18 -6.84
C ASN A 485 3.72 -8.70 -8.29
N THR A 486 4.51 -9.27 -9.20
CA THR A 486 4.38 -8.99 -10.63
C THR A 486 4.12 -10.24 -11.44
N ARG A 487 3.51 -10.07 -12.62
CA ARG A 487 3.56 -11.04 -13.72
C ARG A 487 4.26 -10.44 -14.93
N ASN A 488 5.09 -11.24 -15.61
CA ASN A 488 5.80 -10.78 -16.80
C ASN A 488 4.99 -11.04 -18.08
N MET A 489 4.84 -10.02 -18.91
CA MET A 489 4.28 -10.12 -20.26
C MET A 489 5.29 -9.61 -21.29
N THR A 490 5.42 -10.35 -22.38
CA THR A 490 6.23 -9.96 -23.53
C THR A 490 5.33 -9.45 -24.64
N ILE A 491 5.63 -8.25 -25.14
CA ILE A 491 4.89 -7.61 -26.23
C ILE A 491 5.81 -7.48 -27.45
N ALA A 492 5.38 -8.05 -28.57
CA ALA A 492 6.10 -7.99 -29.84
C ALA A 492 5.26 -7.27 -30.90
N VAL A 493 5.89 -6.39 -31.68
CA VAL A 493 5.24 -5.66 -32.78
C VAL A 493 6.01 -5.92 -34.06
N ASN A 494 5.34 -6.48 -35.07
CA ASN A 494 5.91 -6.83 -36.39
C ASN A 494 7.20 -7.67 -36.33
N LYS A 495 7.34 -8.51 -35.30
CA LYS A 495 8.49 -9.41 -35.08
C LYS A 495 8.04 -10.67 -34.37
N ALA A 496 8.93 -11.67 -34.32
CA ALA A 496 8.65 -12.91 -33.62
C ALA A 496 8.31 -12.65 -32.14
N ALA A 497 7.31 -13.36 -31.61
CA ALA A 497 6.81 -13.18 -30.24
C ALA A 497 7.92 -13.31 -29.18
N ALA A 498 8.84 -14.25 -29.37
CA ALA A 498 9.99 -14.47 -28.49
C ALA A 498 11.01 -13.32 -28.48
N SER A 499 10.99 -12.45 -29.50
CA SER A 499 11.87 -11.27 -29.64
C SER A 499 11.17 -9.96 -29.20
N GLY A 500 10.02 -10.08 -28.52
CA GLY A 500 9.32 -8.94 -27.93
C GLY A 500 10.05 -8.35 -26.73
N THR A 501 9.53 -7.22 -26.25
CA THR A 501 10.02 -6.56 -25.03
C THR A 501 9.24 -7.08 -23.83
N ARG A 502 9.95 -7.43 -22.74
CA ARG A 502 9.36 -7.91 -21.49
C ARG A 502 8.99 -6.75 -20.57
N PHE A 503 7.80 -6.81 -20.00
CA PHE A 503 7.30 -5.86 -19.00
C PHE A 503 6.80 -6.60 -17.75
N ALA A 504 7.08 -6.04 -16.58
CA ALA A 504 6.64 -6.56 -15.29
C ALA A 504 5.36 -5.83 -14.87
N PHE A 505 4.22 -6.52 -14.94
CA PHE A 505 2.92 -5.98 -14.58
C PHE A 505 2.67 -6.19 -13.08
N PRO A 506 2.41 -5.13 -12.29
CA PRO A 506 2.13 -5.25 -10.86
C PRO A 506 0.77 -5.91 -10.62
N LEU A 507 0.26 -5.93 -9.38
CA LEU A 507 -1.13 -6.30 -9.14
C LEU A 507 -2.08 -5.26 -9.77
N SER A 508 -3.21 -5.71 -10.31
CA SER A 508 -4.17 -4.87 -11.03
C SER A 508 -5.33 -4.38 -10.17
N GLY A 509 -5.67 -5.13 -9.11
CA GLY A 509 -6.94 -4.96 -8.42
C GLY A 509 -7.15 -5.86 -7.22
N GLY A 510 -8.41 -5.93 -6.78
CA GLY A 510 -8.86 -6.69 -5.62
C GLY A 510 -9.14 -8.19 -5.84
N ASP A 511 -9.23 -8.64 -7.09
CA ASP A 511 -9.48 -10.03 -7.45
C ASP A 511 -8.99 -10.37 -8.88
N TRP A 512 -9.27 -11.58 -9.35
CA TRP A 512 -8.97 -12.02 -10.72
C TRP A 512 -9.92 -11.42 -11.78
N TYR A 513 -10.68 -10.37 -11.51
CA TYR A 513 -11.54 -9.70 -12.49
C TYR A 513 -11.38 -8.16 -12.49
N ASP A 514 -10.78 -7.58 -11.45
CA ASP A 514 -10.51 -6.16 -11.34
C ASP A 514 -9.28 -5.76 -12.17
N SER A 515 -9.55 -5.01 -13.23
CA SER A 515 -8.56 -4.58 -14.19
C SER A 515 -7.76 -3.36 -13.72
N GLY A 516 -6.51 -3.35 -14.13
CA GLY A 516 -5.59 -2.24 -14.00
C GLY A 516 -5.08 -1.86 -15.38
N ARG A 517 -4.54 -0.65 -15.50
CA ARG A 517 -3.88 -0.20 -16.73
C ARG A 517 -2.42 0.08 -16.44
N LEU A 518 -1.53 -0.48 -17.23
CA LEU A 518 -0.11 -0.14 -17.23
C LEU A 518 0.26 0.46 -18.58
N TYR A 519 1.00 1.56 -18.53
CA TYR A 519 1.50 2.20 -19.74
C TYR A 519 2.96 1.86 -19.99
N VAL A 520 3.25 1.35 -21.20
CA VAL A 520 4.57 0.85 -21.60
C VAL A 520 4.93 1.29 -23.01
N TYR A 521 6.21 1.54 -23.27
CA TYR A 521 6.69 1.85 -24.62
C TYR A 521 7.10 0.59 -25.37
N VAL A 522 6.53 0.39 -26.56
CA VAL A 522 6.82 -0.76 -27.42
C VAL A 522 7.25 -0.28 -28.80
N ASP A 523 8.34 -0.84 -29.30
CA ASP A 523 8.93 -0.49 -30.60
C ASP A 523 8.58 -1.52 -31.69
N GLY A 524 8.70 -1.09 -32.94
CA GLY A 524 8.44 -1.92 -34.13
C GLY A 524 7.20 -1.54 -34.93
N PHE A 525 6.47 -0.49 -34.55
CA PHE A 525 5.31 -0.04 -35.34
C PHE A 525 5.73 0.53 -36.68
N GLN A 526 4.88 0.32 -37.67
CA GLN A 526 4.90 0.95 -38.99
C GLN A 526 3.68 1.87 -39.12
N ALA A 527 3.79 2.93 -39.91
CA ALA A 527 2.66 3.79 -40.19
C ALA A 527 1.57 3.02 -40.98
N GLY A 528 0.31 3.24 -40.62
CA GLY A 528 -0.84 2.56 -41.21
C GLY A 528 -1.45 1.51 -40.29
N SER A 529 -2.32 0.67 -40.85
CA SER A 529 -3.19 -0.25 -40.13
C SER A 529 -2.79 -1.71 -40.30
N SER A 530 -1.55 -2.03 -40.65
CA SER A 530 -1.09 -3.40 -40.92
C SER A 530 -0.22 -3.97 -39.81
N ASN A 531 -0.12 -3.30 -38.65
CA ASN A 531 0.72 -3.77 -37.57
C ASN A 531 0.14 -5.04 -36.94
N GLN A 532 1.02 -6.00 -36.68
CA GLN A 532 0.72 -7.14 -35.82
C GLN A 532 1.28 -6.87 -34.44
N VAL A 533 0.45 -7.00 -33.41
CA VAL A 533 0.85 -6.90 -31.99
C VAL A 533 0.56 -8.23 -31.31
N VAL A 534 1.58 -8.82 -30.69
CA VAL A 534 1.50 -10.13 -30.04
C VAL A 534 1.83 -9.97 -28.56
N PHE A 535 0.94 -10.47 -27.71
CA PHE A 535 1.12 -10.57 -26.26
C PHE A 535 1.35 -12.04 -25.89
N THR A 536 2.42 -12.33 -25.15
CA THR A 536 2.77 -13.69 -24.74
C THR A 536 3.53 -13.69 -23.41
N ALA A 537 3.76 -14.86 -22.84
CA ALA A 537 4.74 -15.04 -21.77
C ALA A 537 6.06 -15.53 -22.40
N SER A 538 7.20 -14.90 -22.09
CA SER A 538 8.52 -15.41 -22.49
C SER A 538 9.60 -15.11 -21.45
N GLY A 539 10.67 -15.90 -21.44
CA GLY A 539 11.80 -15.79 -20.50
C GLY A 539 11.74 -16.79 -19.32
N THR A 540 12.77 -16.86 -18.49
CA THR A 540 12.91 -17.94 -17.49
C THR A 540 12.30 -17.65 -16.11
N ALA A 541 11.87 -16.41 -15.85
CA ALA A 541 11.54 -15.96 -14.49
C ALA A 541 10.12 -16.33 -14.03
N GLN A 542 9.15 -16.42 -14.95
CA GLN A 542 7.74 -16.71 -14.61
C GLN A 542 7.01 -17.42 -15.75
N THR A 543 6.15 -18.37 -15.39
CA THR A 543 5.46 -19.26 -16.33
C THR A 543 4.26 -18.62 -17.02
N TRP A 544 3.63 -17.62 -16.39
CA TRP A 544 2.36 -17.02 -16.84
C TRP A 544 2.44 -15.49 -16.90
N ALA A 545 1.90 -14.93 -17.97
CA ALA A 545 1.62 -13.51 -18.08
C ALA A 545 0.35 -13.14 -17.29
N PRO A 546 0.10 -11.84 -16.99
CA PRO A 546 -1.22 -11.41 -16.56
C PRO A 546 -2.27 -11.69 -17.65
N ASP A 547 -3.54 -11.75 -17.25
CA ASP A 547 -4.62 -11.85 -18.22
C ASP A 547 -4.75 -10.52 -18.97
N LEU A 548 -5.06 -10.60 -20.27
CA LEU A 548 -5.18 -9.43 -21.13
C LEU A 548 -6.65 -9.04 -21.32
N VAL A 549 -7.02 -7.82 -20.93
CA VAL A 549 -8.36 -7.26 -21.17
C VAL A 549 -8.40 -6.62 -22.56
N GLY A 550 -7.38 -5.81 -22.87
CA GLY A 550 -7.25 -5.11 -24.14
C GLY A 550 -6.13 -4.08 -24.05
N PHE A 551 -5.99 -3.27 -25.09
CA PHE A 551 -5.02 -2.17 -25.07
C PHE A 551 -5.40 -1.04 -26.03
N GLU A 552 -4.77 0.11 -25.83
CA GLU A 552 -4.80 1.24 -26.75
C GLU A 552 -3.39 1.59 -27.20
N VAL A 553 -3.28 2.10 -28.44
CA VAL A 553 -2.06 2.70 -28.95
C VAL A 553 -2.16 4.21 -28.78
N TYR A 554 -1.18 4.81 -28.15
CA TYR A 554 -1.09 6.24 -27.91
C TYR A 554 0.01 6.87 -28.77
N GLU A 555 -0.31 8.02 -29.33
CA GLU A 555 0.59 8.84 -30.13
C GLU A 555 0.50 10.30 -29.73
N ILE A 556 1.63 11.00 -29.82
CA ILE A 556 1.70 12.44 -29.59
C ILE A 556 0.85 13.12 -30.66
N ALA A 557 -0.14 13.90 -30.21
CA ALA A 557 -1.02 14.70 -31.06
C ALA A 557 -0.32 15.92 -31.66
#